data_AF-A0A965LTV1-F1
#
_entry.id   AF-A0A965LTV1-F1
#
_cell.length_a   1.000
_cell.length_b   1.000
_cell.length_c   1.000
_cell.angle_alpha   90.00
_cell.angle_beta   90.00
_cell.angle_gamma   90.00
#
_symmetry.space_group_name_H-M   'P 1'
#
loop_
_entity.id
_entity.type
_entity.pdbx_description
1 polymer ?
#
loop_
_entity_poly.entity_id
_entity_poly.type
_entity_poly.pdbx_seq_one_letter_code
_entity_poly.pdbx_strand_id
1 'polypeptide(L)'
;ADWARGQIKQELLKLGWPAEDLAGYTPGKPHEIDLKEDDWKIRNYQEAAVEKFWDGGSGVVVLPCGAGKTIVGAATMAVAKTNTLILVTNTVSARQWKAELLKRTSLTEEEIGEYSGSMKEIAPITIATYQILTTKRKGEYAHLALLNNHDWGLIVYDEVHLLPAPIFKMTADLQARRRLGLTATLVREDGKEGDVFSLIGPKRFDAPWKEIEAQGYIAPAACYEVRIDLPEVEHLEYAIANQEDKYRLAASSPVKIPIIQKLLARHEGEPTLIIGQYIDQLNTVAGALKAKLITGETPVDERERLFAEFREGRNNVLVVSKVANFSIDLPEASVAIQISGSYGSRQEEAQRLGRLLRPKADGRTASFYTLITRDTVDQDFAQNRQRFLAEQGYAYEIVDAVDL
;
A
#
# COMPACT_ATOMS: atom_id res chain seq x y z
N ALA A 1 2.51 24.77 -27.69
CA ALA A 1 3.29 23.54 -27.91
C ALA A 1 3.15 22.71 -26.64
N ASP A 2 2.59 21.50 -26.74
CA ASP A 2 2.09 20.72 -25.59
C ASP A 2 3.18 20.30 -24.60
N TRP A 3 4.45 20.41 -24.99
CA TRP A 3 5.63 19.95 -24.25
C TRP A 3 5.94 20.68 -22.94
N ALA A 4 5.26 21.80 -22.62
CA ALA A 4 5.61 22.62 -21.45
C ALA A 4 4.55 22.65 -20.32
N ARG A 5 3.36 22.03 -20.48
CA ARG A 5 2.25 22.14 -19.52
C ARG A 5 2.65 21.68 -18.10
N GLY A 6 3.28 20.52 -17.99
CA GLY A 6 3.77 19.99 -16.71
C GLY A 6 4.93 20.77 -16.12
N GLN A 7 5.90 21.16 -16.96
CA GLN A 7 7.09 21.90 -16.52
C GLN A 7 6.73 23.29 -15.99
N ILE A 8 5.81 24.00 -16.66
CA ILE A 8 5.30 25.30 -16.21
C ILE A 8 4.63 25.18 -14.83
N LYS A 9 3.75 24.18 -14.63
CA LYS A 9 3.11 23.96 -13.33
C LYS A 9 4.12 23.69 -12.22
N GLN A 10 5.14 22.89 -12.50
CA GLN A 10 6.16 22.57 -11.51
C GLN A 10 6.98 23.81 -11.12
N GLU A 11 7.40 24.63 -12.09
CA GLU A 11 8.13 25.87 -11.80
C GLU A 11 7.25 26.89 -11.06
N LEU A 12 5.98 27.03 -11.45
CA LEU A 12 5.03 27.89 -10.75
C LEU A 12 4.78 27.45 -9.31
N LEU A 13 4.67 26.13 -9.06
CA LEU A 13 4.55 25.57 -7.71
C LEU A 13 5.80 25.88 -6.86
N LYS A 14 7.02 25.74 -7.41
CA LYS A 14 8.27 26.09 -6.71
C LYS A 14 8.33 27.56 -6.34
N LEU A 15 7.73 28.43 -7.14
CA LEU A 15 7.62 29.87 -6.87
C LEU A 15 6.51 30.21 -5.87
N GLY A 16 5.68 29.24 -5.47
CA GLY A 16 4.55 29.42 -4.55
C GLY A 16 3.24 29.85 -5.23
N TRP A 17 3.13 29.69 -6.55
CA TRP A 17 2.01 30.14 -7.37
C TRP A 17 1.33 28.94 -8.05
N PRO A 18 0.53 28.13 -7.34
CA PRO A 18 -0.12 26.98 -7.94
C PRO A 18 -1.06 27.40 -9.07
N ALA A 19 -0.87 26.84 -10.27
CA ALA A 19 -1.69 27.14 -11.44
C ALA A 19 -2.85 26.15 -11.58
N GLU A 20 -4.07 26.68 -11.70
CA GLU A 20 -5.22 25.92 -12.14
C GLU A 20 -5.18 25.73 -13.66
N ASP A 21 -5.52 24.53 -14.12
CA ASP A 21 -5.31 24.12 -15.49
C ASP A 21 -6.63 23.91 -16.22
N LEU A 22 -7.02 24.92 -17.00
CA LEU A 22 -8.30 24.98 -17.71
C LEU A 22 -8.17 24.62 -19.21
N ALA A 23 -7.00 24.13 -19.65
CA ALA A 23 -6.75 23.84 -21.08
C ALA A 23 -7.47 22.58 -21.62
N GLY A 24 -8.33 21.95 -20.80
CA GLY A 24 -9.07 20.75 -21.17
C GLY A 24 -8.20 19.48 -21.25
N TYR A 25 -8.83 18.39 -21.71
CA TYR A 25 -8.21 17.08 -21.83
C TYR A 25 -8.43 16.49 -23.23
N THR A 26 -7.42 15.80 -23.75
CA THR A 26 -7.55 15.02 -24.98
C THR A 26 -8.39 13.78 -24.70
N PRO A 27 -9.51 13.56 -25.41
CA PRO A 27 -10.48 12.52 -25.08
C PRO A 27 -9.94 11.08 -25.23
N GLY A 28 -8.91 10.86 -26.04
CA GLY A 28 -8.37 9.51 -26.29
C GLY A 28 -9.28 8.64 -27.15
N LYS A 29 -8.83 7.42 -27.44
CA LYS A 29 -9.57 6.46 -28.26
C LYS A 29 -10.76 5.89 -27.47
N PRO A 30 -12.00 5.95 -27.99
CA PRO A 30 -13.16 5.35 -27.34
C PRO A 30 -13.03 3.84 -27.17
N HIS A 31 -13.50 3.34 -26.03
CA HIS A 31 -13.56 1.92 -25.69
C HIS A 31 -14.65 1.72 -24.63
N GLU A 32 -15.70 0.98 -24.98
CA GLU A 32 -16.85 0.78 -24.10
C GLU A 32 -16.48 -0.11 -22.92
N ILE A 33 -16.80 0.36 -21.71
CA ILE A 33 -16.60 -0.35 -20.46
C ILE A 33 -17.77 0.02 -19.56
N ASP A 34 -18.45 -0.99 -19.03
CA ASP A 34 -19.50 -0.80 -18.05
C ASP A 34 -19.17 -1.58 -16.77
N LEU A 35 -19.61 -1.06 -15.63
CA LEU A 35 -19.48 -1.75 -14.34
C LEU A 35 -20.55 -2.84 -14.24
N LYS A 36 -20.15 -4.06 -13.87
CA LYS A 36 -21.07 -5.18 -13.62
C LYS A 36 -21.53 -5.14 -12.17
N GLU A 37 -22.78 -4.75 -11.93
CA GLU A 37 -23.36 -4.56 -10.59
C GLU A 37 -24.49 -5.55 -10.26
N ASP A 38 -24.44 -6.76 -10.84
CA ASP A 38 -25.51 -7.75 -10.70
C ASP A 38 -25.74 -8.18 -9.24
N ASP A 39 -24.66 -8.60 -8.56
CA ASP A 39 -24.69 -9.12 -7.18
C ASP A 39 -24.13 -8.13 -6.14
N TRP A 40 -23.70 -6.94 -6.55
CA TRP A 40 -23.10 -5.94 -5.69
C TRP A 40 -23.29 -4.55 -6.30
N LYS A 41 -23.26 -3.52 -5.45
CA LYS A 41 -23.26 -2.13 -5.92
C LYS A 41 -22.04 -1.38 -5.41
N ILE A 42 -21.59 -0.44 -6.22
CA ILE A 42 -20.63 0.57 -5.80
C ILE A 42 -21.16 1.32 -4.57
N ARG A 43 -20.25 1.68 -3.67
CA ARG A 43 -20.60 2.36 -2.41
C ARG A 43 -20.73 3.88 -2.67
N ASN A 44 -21.61 4.56 -1.94
CA ASN A 44 -21.87 5.99 -2.14
C ASN A 44 -20.60 6.87 -2.10
N TYR A 45 -19.64 6.57 -1.20
CA TYR A 45 -18.38 7.33 -1.15
C TYR A 45 -17.48 7.07 -2.36
N GLN A 46 -17.59 5.90 -2.99
CA GLN A 46 -16.86 5.55 -4.20
C GLN A 46 -17.46 6.30 -5.40
N GLU A 47 -18.79 6.36 -5.51
CA GLU A 47 -19.47 7.19 -6.51
C GLU A 47 -19.09 8.66 -6.37
N ALA A 48 -19.15 9.21 -5.15
CA ALA A 48 -18.75 10.57 -4.87
C ALA A 48 -17.27 10.84 -5.21
N ALA A 49 -16.39 9.85 -5.02
CA ALA A 49 -14.99 9.96 -5.44
C ALA A 49 -14.84 10.03 -6.96
N VAL A 50 -15.62 9.23 -7.71
CA VAL A 50 -15.65 9.25 -9.17
C VAL A 50 -16.18 10.59 -9.70
N GLU A 51 -17.31 11.08 -9.17
CA GLU A 51 -17.87 12.38 -9.55
C GLU A 51 -16.88 13.53 -9.33
N LYS A 52 -16.33 13.65 -8.10
CA LYS A 52 -15.37 14.73 -7.79
C LYS A 52 -14.10 14.64 -8.63
N PHE A 53 -13.65 13.43 -8.96
CA PHE A 53 -12.55 13.25 -9.89
C PHE A 53 -12.95 13.71 -11.30
N TRP A 54 -14.12 13.30 -11.79
CA TRP A 54 -14.55 13.55 -13.15
C TRP A 54 -14.76 15.04 -13.45
N ASP A 55 -15.37 15.77 -12.52
CA ASP A 55 -15.54 17.23 -12.58
C ASP A 55 -14.18 17.94 -12.70
N GLY A 56 -13.19 17.43 -11.97
CA GLY A 56 -11.84 17.99 -11.93
C GLY A 56 -10.92 17.52 -13.06
N GLY A 57 -11.20 16.36 -13.67
CA GLY A 57 -10.47 15.67 -14.74
C GLY A 57 -9.03 15.24 -14.49
N SER A 58 -8.38 15.79 -13.46
CA SER A 58 -7.06 15.36 -13.02
C SER A 58 -6.91 15.59 -11.52
N GLY A 59 -6.40 14.59 -10.80
CA GLY A 59 -6.11 14.70 -9.38
C GLY A 59 -6.09 13.37 -8.64
N VAL A 60 -5.90 13.46 -7.33
CA VAL A 60 -5.70 12.31 -6.47
C VAL A 60 -6.94 12.04 -5.62
N VAL A 61 -7.38 10.78 -5.61
CA VAL A 61 -8.40 10.23 -4.73
C VAL A 61 -7.68 9.45 -3.64
N VAL A 62 -7.87 9.91 -2.39
CA VAL A 62 -7.30 9.28 -1.21
C VAL A 62 -8.36 8.40 -0.58
N LEU A 63 -8.11 7.09 -0.59
CA LEU A 63 -9.00 6.09 -0.03
C LEU A 63 -8.19 5.08 0.76
N PRO A 64 -8.62 4.73 1.98
CA PRO A 64 -7.91 3.76 2.79
C PRO A 64 -7.86 2.38 2.13
N CYS A 65 -6.93 1.55 2.57
CA CYS A 65 -6.88 0.16 2.13
C CYS A 65 -8.19 -0.57 2.48
N GLY A 66 -8.64 -1.46 1.58
CA GLY A 66 -9.94 -2.13 1.73
C GLY A 66 -11.15 -1.27 1.35
N ALA A 67 -11.01 0.04 1.18
CA ALA A 67 -12.10 0.91 0.72
C ALA A 67 -12.43 0.76 -0.78
N GLY A 68 -11.72 -0.09 -1.53
CA GLY A 68 -11.98 -0.35 -2.94
C GLY A 68 -11.40 0.70 -3.89
N LYS A 69 -10.12 1.07 -3.74
CA LYS A 69 -9.38 1.92 -4.70
C LYS A 69 -9.53 1.41 -6.15
N THR A 70 -9.36 0.11 -6.35
CA THR A 70 -9.52 -0.55 -7.65
C THR A 70 -10.94 -0.41 -8.21
N ILE A 71 -11.97 -0.47 -7.35
CA ILE A 71 -13.37 -0.23 -7.77
C ILE A 71 -13.57 1.20 -8.26
N VAL A 72 -13.00 2.19 -7.56
CA VAL A 72 -13.06 3.59 -8.01
C VAL A 72 -12.32 3.78 -9.34
N GLY A 73 -11.19 3.11 -9.53
CA GLY A 73 -10.51 3.07 -10.82
C GLY A 73 -11.39 2.49 -11.93
N ALA A 74 -11.98 1.32 -11.71
CA ALA A 74 -12.88 0.65 -12.66
C ALA A 74 -14.13 1.49 -12.99
N ALA A 75 -14.76 2.09 -11.97
CA ALA A 75 -15.90 2.97 -12.15
C ALA A 75 -15.53 4.25 -12.92
N THR A 76 -14.35 4.83 -12.65
CA THR A 76 -13.84 5.96 -13.42
C THR A 76 -13.59 5.57 -14.88
N MET A 77 -13.10 4.36 -15.14
CA MET A 77 -12.95 3.83 -16.51
C MET A 77 -14.30 3.69 -17.22
N ALA A 78 -15.33 3.24 -16.51
CA ALA A 78 -16.69 3.12 -17.05
C ALA A 78 -17.35 4.47 -17.34
N VAL A 79 -16.99 5.53 -16.60
CA VAL A 79 -17.36 6.92 -16.94
C VAL A 79 -16.56 7.44 -18.13
N ALA A 80 -15.27 7.10 -18.21
CA ALA A 80 -14.38 7.58 -19.26
C ALA A 80 -14.65 6.97 -20.64
N LYS A 81 -14.99 5.67 -20.69
CA LYS A 81 -15.29 4.91 -21.92
C LYS A 81 -14.20 5.08 -23.00
N THR A 82 -12.95 5.00 -22.57
CA THR A 82 -11.76 5.21 -23.41
C THR A 82 -10.68 4.22 -23.06
N ASN A 83 -9.74 4.02 -23.99
CA ASN A 83 -8.49 3.31 -23.71
C ASN A 83 -7.83 3.87 -22.44
N THR A 84 -7.44 2.97 -21.54
CA THR A 84 -6.90 3.34 -20.22
C THR A 84 -5.54 2.70 -19.98
N LEU A 85 -4.58 3.52 -19.52
CA LEU A 85 -3.29 3.06 -19.01
C LEU A 85 -3.32 3.05 -17.48
N ILE A 86 -3.08 1.89 -16.88
CA ILE A 86 -3.01 1.72 -15.42
C ILE A 86 -1.55 1.48 -15.06
N LEU A 87 -0.98 2.34 -14.21
CA LEU A 87 0.40 2.25 -13.75
C LEU A 87 0.43 1.74 -12.32
N VAL A 88 1.13 0.63 -12.10
CA VAL A 88 1.20 -0.08 -10.81
C VAL A 88 2.64 -0.28 -10.36
N THR A 89 2.81 -0.66 -9.09
CA THR A 89 4.13 -0.82 -8.47
C THR A 89 4.87 -2.07 -8.92
N ASN A 90 4.16 -3.20 -9.06
CA ASN A 90 4.75 -4.51 -9.36
C ASN A 90 3.77 -5.41 -10.15
N THR A 91 4.28 -6.56 -10.62
CA THR A 91 3.51 -7.52 -11.43
C THR A 91 2.36 -8.17 -10.66
N VAL A 92 2.46 -8.29 -9.34
CA VAL A 92 1.40 -8.84 -8.49
C VAL A 92 0.21 -7.89 -8.48
N SER A 93 0.47 -6.61 -8.28
CA SER A 93 -0.55 -5.55 -8.35
C SER A 93 -1.18 -5.53 -9.74
N ALA A 94 -0.39 -5.72 -10.80
CA ALA A 94 -0.91 -5.80 -12.17
C ALA A 94 -1.93 -6.94 -12.34
N ARG A 95 -1.60 -8.13 -11.83
CA ARG A 95 -2.50 -9.29 -11.88
C ARG A 95 -3.74 -9.11 -11.01
N GLN A 96 -3.62 -8.48 -9.84
CA GLN A 96 -4.76 -8.13 -8.98
C GLN A 96 -5.71 -7.15 -9.69
N TRP A 97 -5.17 -6.11 -10.34
CA TRP A 97 -5.94 -5.20 -11.17
C TRP A 97 -6.64 -5.93 -12.31
N LYS A 98 -5.94 -6.79 -13.07
CA LYS A 98 -6.55 -7.58 -14.16
C LYS A 98 -7.70 -8.44 -13.65
N ALA A 99 -7.50 -9.18 -12.56
CA ALA A 99 -8.52 -10.03 -11.97
C ALA A 99 -9.75 -9.25 -11.51
N GLU A 100 -9.56 -8.10 -10.84
CA GLU A 100 -10.68 -7.28 -10.38
C GLU A 100 -11.42 -6.62 -11.55
N LEU A 101 -10.72 -6.16 -12.59
CA LEU A 101 -11.36 -5.61 -13.79
C LEU A 101 -12.24 -6.65 -14.50
N LEU A 102 -11.73 -7.87 -14.73
CA LEU A 102 -12.50 -8.96 -15.34
C LEU A 102 -13.73 -9.33 -14.50
N LYS A 103 -13.61 -9.27 -13.17
CA LYS A 103 -14.69 -9.57 -12.25
C LYS A 103 -15.76 -8.47 -12.20
N ARG A 104 -15.35 -7.20 -12.27
CA ARG A 104 -16.20 -6.04 -11.95
C ARG A 104 -16.65 -5.24 -13.15
N THR A 105 -16.16 -5.53 -14.34
CA THR A 105 -16.48 -4.76 -15.56
C THR A 105 -16.91 -5.66 -16.70
N SER A 106 -17.40 -5.06 -17.78
CA SER A 106 -17.76 -5.74 -19.04
C SER A 106 -16.56 -6.28 -19.84
N LEU A 107 -15.33 -5.93 -19.47
CA LEU A 107 -14.11 -6.29 -20.20
C LEU A 107 -13.88 -7.79 -20.32
N THR A 108 -13.30 -8.22 -21.44
CA THR A 108 -12.77 -9.57 -21.66
C THR A 108 -11.27 -9.64 -21.43
N GLU A 109 -10.72 -10.86 -21.41
CA GLU A 109 -9.30 -11.07 -21.16
C GLU A 109 -8.40 -10.50 -22.28
N GLU A 110 -8.87 -10.52 -23.52
CA GLU A 110 -8.15 -10.02 -24.70
C GLU A 110 -8.06 -8.49 -24.74
N GLU A 111 -8.93 -7.81 -24.00
CA GLU A 111 -8.98 -6.34 -23.91
C GLU A 111 -8.00 -5.78 -22.88
N ILE A 112 -7.40 -6.65 -22.04
CA ILE A 112 -6.51 -6.28 -20.94
C ILE A 112 -5.10 -6.84 -21.15
N GLY A 113 -4.15 -5.95 -21.48
CA GLY A 113 -2.73 -6.27 -21.63
C GLY A 113 -1.90 -6.02 -20.37
N GLU A 114 -0.91 -6.87 -20.10
CA GLU A 114 0.12 -6.63 -19.07
C GLU A 114 1.43 -6.17 -19.73
N TYR A 115 1.94 -5.03 -19.28
CA TYR A 115 3.21 -4.45 -19.74
C TYR A 115 4.22 -4.35 -18.59
N SER A 116 4.99 -5.42 -18.41
CA SER A 116 5.96 -5.59 -17.34
C SER A 116 7.34 -6.02 -17.88
N GLY A 117 8.28 -6.34 -16.98
CA GLY A 117 9.57 -6.90 -17.39
C GLY A 117 9.44 -8.28 -18.06
N SER A 118 8.42 -9.05 -17.67
CA SER A 118 8.16 -10.41 -18.13
C SER A 118 7.17 -10.50 -19.29
N MET A 119 6.22 -9.57 -19.39
CA MET A 119 5.15 -9.59 -20.38
C MET A 119 5.08 -8.24 -21.11
N LYS A 120 4.84 -8.24 -22.42
CA LYS A 120 4.87 -7.01 -23.24
C LYS A 120 3.65 -6.95 -24.14
N GLU A 121 2.49 -7.00 -23.53
CA GLU A 121 1.21 -6.97 -24.22
C GLU A 121 0.57 -5.60 -24.04
N ILE A 122 0.13 -5.01 -25.15
CA ILE A 122 -0.59 -3.74 -25.17
C ILE A 122 -1.97 -4.01 -25.75
N ALA A 123 -2.99 -3.57 -25.04
CA ALA A 123 -4.40 -3.70 -25.39
C ALA A 123 -5.14 -2.37 -25.07
N PRO A 124 -6.45 -2.24 -25.41
CA PRO A 124 -7.24 -1.05 -25.07
C PRO A 124 -7.14 -0.66 -23.59
N ILE A 125 -7.06 -1.66 -22.71
CA ILE A 125 -6.69 -1.50 -21.31
C ILE A 125 -5.32 -2.11 -21.11
N THR A 126 -4.36 -1.30 -20.69
CA THR A 126 -2.99 -1.78 -20.46
C THR A 126 -2.55 -1.49 -19.03
N ILE A 127 -2.09 -2.51 -18.32
CA ILE A 127 -1.58 -2.42 -16.96
C ILE A 127 -0.05 -2.53 -17.01
N ALA A 128 0.66 -1.45 -16.67
CA ALA A 128 2.10 -1.38 -16.75
C ALA A 128 2.76 -1.12 -15.40
N THR A 129 3.95 -1.70 -15.16
CA THR A 129 4.69 -1.44 -13.92
C THR A 129 5.50 -0.16 -14.01
N TYR A 130 5.65 0.61 -12.93
CA TYR A 130 6.48 1.82 -12.94
C TYR A 130 7.93 1.55 -13.37
N GLN A 131 8.47 0.40 -12.99
CA GLN A 131 9.84 0.02 -13.30
C GLN A 131 10.11 -0.05 -14.81
N ILE A 132 9.16 -0.55 -15.61
CA ILE A 132 9.35 -0.68 -17.07
C ILE A 132 9.47 0.69 -17.75
N LEU A 133 8.79 1.72 -17.22
CA LEU A 133 8.86 3.10 -17.73
C LEU A 133 10.22 3.74 -17.47
N THR A 134 10.86 3.37 -16.37
CA THR A 134 12.18 3.89 -15.97
C THR A 134 13.36 3.12 -16.58
N THR A 135 13.11 1.98 -17.20
CA THR A 135 14.16 1.13 -17.77
C THR A 135 14.70 1.77 -19.06
N LYS A 136 16.00 2.06 -19.07
CA LYS A 136 16.70 2.62 -20.25
C LYS A 136 17.20 1.50 -21.16
N ARG A 137 17.01 1.65 -22.47
CA ARG A 137 17.65 0.83 -23.50
C ARG A 137 18.44 1.76 -24.41
N LYS A 138 19.76 1.56 -24.51
CA LYS A 138 20.68 2.43 -25.28
C LYS A 138 20.57 3.92 -24.93
N GLY A 139 20.35 4.24 -23.65
CA GLY A 139 20.23 5.62 -23.17
C GLY A 139 18.84 6.24 -23.32
N GLU A 140 17.93 5.62 -24.08
CA GLU A 140 16.56 6.08 -24.30
C GLU A 140 15.55 5.24 -23.53
N TYR A 141 14.41 5.86 -23.21
CA TYR A 141 13.29 5.21 -22.52
C TYR A 141 12.32 4.60 -23.53
N ALA A 142 12.78 3.55 -24.22
CA ALA A 142 12.07 2.93 -25.34
C ALA A 142 10.63 2.48 -25.01
N HIS A 143 10.40 2.06 -23.78
CA HIS A 143 9.09 1.59 -23.31
C HIS A 143 8.08 2.73 -23.10
N LEU A 144 8.55 3.90 -22.65
CA LEU A 144 7.68 5.06 -22.50
C LEU A 144 7.24 5.59 -23.86
N ALA A 145 8.15 5.67 -24.84
CA ALA A 145 7.80 6.09 -26.19
C ALA A 145 6.74 5.17 -26.82
N LEU A 146 6.86 3.86 -26.62
CA LEU A 146 5.86 2.89 -27.06
C LEU A 146 4.49 3.16 -26.42
N LEU A 147 4.42 3.36 -25.10
CA LEU A 147 3.16 3.64 -24.43
C LEU A 147 2.58 5.01 -24.81
N ASN A 148 3.41 6.03 -25.01
CA ASN A 148 2.96 7.36 -25.45
C ASN A 148 2.36 7.35 -26.87
N ASN A 149 2.73 6.38 -27.72
CA ASN A 149 2.16 6.25 -29.06
C ASN A 149 0.72 5.71 -29.06
N HIS A 150 0.19 5.28 -27.92
CA HIS A 150 -1.20 4.88 -27.77
C HIS A 150 -2.06 6.05 -27.27
N ASP A 151 -3.27 6.14 -27.82
CA ASP A 151 -4.18 7.25 -27.59
C ASP A 151 -5.05 7.03 -26.33
N TRP A 152 -4.43 7.12 -25.15
CA TRP A 152 -5.10 6.94 -23.86
C TRP A 152 -6.04 8.10 -23.53
N GLY A 153 -7.29 7.83 -23.15
CA GLY A 153 -8.19 8.87 -22.61
C GLY A 153 -8.02 9.09 -21.12
N LEU A 154 -7.66 8.02 -20.39
CA LEU A 154 -7.47 8.00 -18.95
C LEU A 154 -6.14 7.34 -18.58
N ILE A 155 -5.46 7.92 -17.58
CA ILE A 155 -4.29 7.33 -16.95
C ILE A 155 -4.59 7.18 -15.46
N VAL A 156 -4.47 5.96 -14.96
CA VAL A 156 -4.63 5.63 -13.55
C VAL A 156 -3.25 5.35 -12.96
N TYR A 157 -2.91 6.03 -11.88
CA TYR A 157 -1.69 5.81 -11.12
C TYR A 157 -2.07 5.17 -9.79
N ASP A 158 -1.65 3.94 -9.54
CA ASP A 158 -1.91 3.23 -8.29
C ASP A 158 -0.74 3.37 -7.31
N GLU A 159 -1.06 3.51 -6.03
CA GLU A 159 -0.12 3.82 -4.95
C GLU A 159 0.82 5.00 -5.29
N VAL A 160 0.22 6.16 -5.60
CA VAL A 160 0.96 7.34 -6.10
C VAL A 160 2.10 7.82 -5.20
N HIS A 161 2.07 7.47 -3.91
CA HIS A 161 3.13 7.78 -2.95
C HIS A 161 4.46 7.07 -3.27
N LEU A 162 4.41 5.97 -4.04
CA LEU A 162 5.58 5.19 -4.48
C LEU A 162 6.12 5.63 -5.85
N LEU A 163 5.59 6.72 -6.43
CA LEU A 163 6.03 7.19 -7.74
C LEU A 163 7.53 7.52 -7.75
N PRO A 164 8.32 6.90 -8.65
CA PRO A 164 9.74 7.22 -8.80
C PRO A 164 9.97 8.63 -9.34
N ALA A 165 10.95 9.35 -8.77
CA ALA A 165 11.36 10.69 -9.20
C ALA A 165 11.59 10.86 -10.74
N PRO A 166 12.11 9.88 -11.49
CA PRO A 166 12.27 10.00 -12.94
C PRO A 166 10.95 10.09 -13.72
N ILE A 167 9.88 9.44 -13.25
CA ILE A 167 8.58 9.40 -13.96
C ILE A 167 7.96 10.80 -14.04
N PHE A 168 8.21 11.65 -13.04
CA PHE A 168 7.71 13.03 -13.00
C PHE A 168 8.17 13.88 -14.17
N LYS A 169 9.44 13.72 -14.60
CA LYS A 169 9.98 14.48 -15.73
C LYS A 169 9.53 13.94 -17.08
N MET A 170 9.16 12.67 -17.14
CA MET A 170 9.01 11.92 -18.39
C MET A 170 7.57 11.83 -18.86
N THR A 171 6.61 12.05 -17.97
CA THR A 171 5.16 11.99 -18.26
C THR A 171 4.58 13.34 -18.69
N ALA A 172 5.43 14.29 -19.14
CA ALA A 172 5.02 15.61 -19.60
C ALA A 172 4.00 15.54 -20.76
N ASP A 173 4.17 14.61 -21.71
CA ASP A 173 3.24 14.43 -22.84
C ASP A 173 1.90 13.83 -22.40
N LEU A 174 1.88 13.13 -21.28
CA LEU A 174 0.68 12.55 -20.68
C LEU A 174 -0.12 13.58 -19.87
N GLN A 175 0.38 14.82 -19.75
CA GLN A 175 -0.29 15.93 -19.04
C GLN A 175 -1.57 16.43 -19.74
N ALA A 176 -1.77 16.09 -21.00
CA ALA A 176 -3.00 16.42 -21.72
C ALA A 176 -4.15 15.43 -21.46
N ARG A 177 -3.89 14.27 -20.83
CA ARG A 177 -4.91 13.23 -20.58
C ARG A 177 -5.59 13.39 -19.22
N ARG A 178 -6.74 12.78 -19.00
CA ARG A 178 -7.29 12.68 -17.64
C ARG A 178 -6.38 11.79 -16.78
N ARG A 179 -6.12 12.20 -15.54
CA ARG A 179 -5.13 11.52 -14.66
C ARG A 179 -5.71 11.29 -13.27
N LEU A 180 -6.05 10.05 -12.97
CA LEU A 180 -6.52 9.61 -11.67
C LEU A 180 -5.34 9.07 -10.85
N GLY A 181 -5.06 9.69 -9.71
CA GLY A 181 -4.17 9.11 -8.71
C GLY A 181 -4.96 8.37 -7.65
N LEU A 182 -4.63 7.12 -7.37
CA LEU A 182 -5.19 6.33 -6.29
C LEU A 182 -4.11 6.09 -5.23
N THR A 183 -4.42 6.41 -3.98
CA THR A 183 -3.52 6.14 -2.86
C THR A 183 -4.30 6.09 -1.57
N ALA A 184 -3.75 5.45 -0.56
CA ALA A 184 -4.29 5.55 0.80
C ALA A 184 -3.57 6.64 1.63
N THR A 185 -2.58 7.30 1.05
CA THR A 185 -1.81 8.38 1.69
C THR A 185 -1.24 9.34 0.66
N LEU A 186 -1.23 10.63 0.97
CA LEU A 186 -0.54 11.65 0.18
C LEU A 186 0.85 11.98 0.71
N VAL A 187 1.18 11.51 1.91
CA VAL A 187 2.47 11.82 2.51
C VAL A 187 3.57 10.99 1.86
N ARG A 188 4.75 11.59 1.67
CA ARG A 188 5.92 10.91 1.07
C ARG A 188 7.10 10.98 2.01
N GLU A 189 7.82 9.87 2.12
CA GLU A 189 9.00 9.75 2.97
C GLU A 189 10.14 10.69 2.56
N ASP A 190 10.22 11.02 1.26
CA ASP A 190 11.21 11.96 0.72
C ASP A 190 10.76 13.43 0.77
N GLY A 191 9.58 13.71 1.35
CA GLY A 191 9.00 15.05 1.47
C GLY A 191 8.55 15.67 0.14
N LYS A 192 8.51 14.90 -0.96
CA LYS A 192 8.21 15.41 -2.31
C LYS A 192 6.76 15.24 -2.72
N GLU A 193 5.84 15.46 -1.80
CA GLU A 193 4.40 15.34 -2.01
C GLU A 193 3.90 16.35 -3.06
N GLY A 194 4.49 17.56 -3.06
CA GLY A 194 4.24 18.60 -4.06
C GLY A 194 4.47 18.15 -5.50
N ASP A 195 5.41 17.22 -5.72
CA ASP A 195 5.68 16.69 -7.06
C ASP A 195 4.50 15.83 -7.55
N VAL A 196 3.80 15.11 -6.67
CA VAL A 196 2.60 14.33 -7.02
C VAL A 196 1.46 15.25 -7.47
N PHE A 197 1.23 16.34 -6.73
CA PHE A 197 0.18 17.30 -7.09
C PHE A 197 0.46 18.03 -8.40
N SER A 198 1.73 18.34 -8.67
CA SER A 198 2.11 18.97 -9.95
C SER A 198 1.92 18.03 -11.13
N LEU A 199 2.12 16.72 -10.94
CA LEU A 199 2.00 15.72 -11.99
C LEU A 199 0.55 15.27 -12.24
N ILE A 200 -0.12 14.79 -11.20
CA ILE A 200 -1.44 14.16 -11.32
C ILE A 200 -2.53 15.21 -11.18
N GLY A 201 -2.35 16.20 -10.30
CA GLY A 201 -3.33 17.20 -9.95
C GLY A 201 -3.63 17.22 -8.45
N PRO A 202 -4.46 18.15 -7.98
CA PRO A 202 -4.75 18.33 -6.56
C PRO A 202 -5.50 17.13 -5.96
N LYS A 203 -5.57 17.06 -4.62
CA LYS A 203 -6.46 16.13 -3.92
C LYS A 203 -7.93 16.45 -4.27
N ARG A 204 -8.62 15.52 -4.93
CA ARG A 204 -10.03 15.68 -5.36
C ARG A 204 -11.01 15.08 -4.38
N PHE A 205 -10.62 13.98 -3.74
CA PHE A 205 -11.44 13.29 -2.77
C PHE A 205 -10.55 12.71 -1.67
N ASP A 206 -11.05 12.73 -0.45
CA ASP A 206 -10.42 12.16 0.72
C ASP A 206 -11.53 11.60 1.59
N ALA A 207 -11.52 10.29 1.84
CA ALA A 207 -12.38 9.68 2.84
C ALA A 207 -11.51 9.23 4.02
N PRO A 208 -11.63 9.91 5.17
CA PRO A 208 -10.97 9.49 6.40
C PRO A 208 -11.34 8.06 6.77
N TRP A 209 -10.38 7.30 7.29
CA TRP A 209 -10.58 5.92 7.73
C TRP A 209 -11.78 5.78 8.67
N LYS A 210 -11.86 6.64 9.71
CA LYS A 210 -12.96 6.65 10.69
C LYS A 210 -14.35 6.77 10.06
N GLU A 211 -14.49 7.52 8.97
CA GLU A 211 -15.79 7.68 8.31
C GLU A 211 -16.19 6.40 7.56
N ILE A 212 -15.23 5.75 6.90
CA ILE A 212 -15.46 4.48 6.19
C ILE A 212 -15.71 3.34 7.20
N GLU A 213 -14.98 3.34 8.32
CA GLU A 213 -15.19 2.42 9.45
C GLU A 213 -16.56 2.59 10.08
N ALA A 214 -16.99 3.83 10.36
CA ALA A 214 -18.32 4.12 10.92
C ALA A 214 -19.47 3.68 9.99
N GLN A 215 -19.22 3.63 8.68
CA GLN A 215 -20.15 3.11 7.69
C GLN A 215 -20.14 1.56 7.59
N GLY A 216 -19.30 0.88 8.37
CA GLY A 216 -19.21 -0.59 8.42
C GLY A 216 -18.49 -1.22 7.24
N TYR A 217 -17.81 -0.41 6.42
CA TYR A 217 -17.13 -0.89 5.21
C TYR A 217 -15.70 -1.37 5.46
N ILE A 218 -15.14 -0.96 6.60
CA ILE A 218 -13.80 -1.29 7.07
C ILE A 218 -13.89 -1.73 8.52
N ALA A 219 -13.05 -2.67 8.90
CA ALA A 219 -12.98 -3.23 10.24
C ALA A 219 -12.39 -2.24 11.25
N PRO A 220 -12.98 -2.10 12.46
CA PRO A 220 -12.27 -1.50 13.59
C PRO A 220 -11.05 -2.36 13.95
N ALA A 221 -9.89 -1.71 14.05
CA ALA A 221 -8.66 -2.31 14.54
C ALA A 221 -8.15 -1.54 15.76
N ALA A 222 -7.89 -2.24 16.85
CA ALA A 222 -7.25 -1.69 18.03
C ALA A 222 -5.73 -1.79 17.87
N CYS A 223 -5.02 -0.66 17.93
CA CYS A 223 -3.57 -0.61 17.84
C CYS A 223 -2.97 -0.44 19.25
N TYR A 224 -2.03 -1.31 19.60
CA TYR A 224 -1.32 -1.32 20.87
C TYR A 224 0.18 -1.17 20.64
N GLU A 225 0.80 -0.15 21.23
CA GLU A 225 2.25 -0.05 21.37
C GLU A 225 2.65 -0.66 22.71
N VAL A 226 3.28 -1.83 22.65
CA VAL A 226 3.79 -2.52 23.83
C VAL A 226 5.23 -2.09 24.06
N ARG A 227 5.45 -1.36 25.15
CA ARG A 227 6.78 -0.86 25.52
C ARG A 227 7.50 -1.86 26.42
N ILE A 228 8.73 -2.19 26.05
CA ILE A 228 9.53 -3.23 26.68
C ILE A 228 10.87 -2.62 27.10
N ASP A 229 11.25 -2.82 28.36
CA ASP A 229 12.58 -2.44 28.83
C ASP A 229 13.64 -3.41 28.32
N LEU A 230 14.76 -2.87 27.83
CA LEU A 230 15.93 -3.69 27.51
C LEU A 230 16.60 -4.14 28.81
N PRO A 231 17.05 -5.40 28.90
CA PRO A 231 17.95 -5.82 29.97
C PRO A 231 19.22 -4.96 30.02
N GLU A 232 19.76 -4.72 31.21
CA GLU A 232 20.91 -3.83 31.43
C GLU A 232 22.11 -4.18 30.54
N VAL A 233 22.38 -5.48 30.36
CA VAL A 233 23.46 -5.98 29.49
C VAL A 233 23.26 -5.56 28.03
N GLU A 234 22.04 -5.76 27.49
CA GLU A 234 21.72 -5.38 26.11
C GLU A 234 21.67 -3.86 25.95
N HIS A 235 21.26 -3.12 26.98
CA HIS A 235 21.25 -1.67 26.99
C HIS A 235 22.68 -1.10 26.89
N LEU A 236 23.66 -1.71 27.57
CA LEU A 236 25.08 -1.35 27.46
C LEU A 236 25.63 -1.62 26.06
N GLU A 237 25.32 -2.79 25.49
CA GLU A 237 25.71 -3.14 24.10
C GLU A 237 25.11 -2.16 23.09
N TYR A 238 23.83 -1.82 23.26
CA TYR A 238 23.15 -0.82 22.46
C TYR A 238 23.79 0.57 22.57
N ALA A 239 24.18 1.00 23.77
CA ALA A 239 24.74 2.33 24.01
C ALA A 239 26.05 2.56 23.22
N ILE A 240 26.92 1.54 23.17
CA ILE A 240 28.22 1.59 22.49
C ILE A 240 28.17 1.24 21.00
N ALA A 241 27.04 0.71 20.52
CA ALA A 241 26.87 0.35 19.11
C ALA A 241 26.85 1.58 18.18
N ASN A 242 27.19 1.36 16.92
CA ASN A 242 27.06 2.37 15.88
C ASN A 242 25.58 2.61 15.53
N GLN A 243 25.26 3.78 14.98
CA GLN A 243 23.87 4.16 14.65
C GLN A 243 23.14 3.14 13.76
N GLU A 244 23.85 2.50 12.83
CA GLU A 244 23.26 1.48 11.94
C GLU A 244 22.87 0.20 12.70
N ASP A 245 23.65 -0.19 13.71
CA ASP A 245 23.44 -1.41 14.49
C ASP A 245 22.44 -1.22 15.64
N LYS A 246 22.35 0.01 16.18
CA LYS A 246 21.45 0.37 17.28
C LYS A 246 20.03 -0.09 17.02
N TYR A 247 19.47 0.21 15.85
CA TYR A 247 18.12 -0.21 15.53
C TYR A 247 17.99 -1.74 15.45
N ARG A 248 18.95 -2.43 14.82
CA ARG A 248 18.92 -3.90 14.72
C ARG A 248 18.95 -4.56 16.10
N LEU A 249 19.82 -4.09 16.99
CA LEU A 249 19.96 -4.60 18.37
C LEU A 249 18.66 -4.39 19.15
N ALA A 250 18.15 -3.16 19.16
CA ALA A 250 16.91 -2.81 19.86
C ALA A 250 15.71 -3.59 19.32
N ALA A 251 15.58 -3.70 18.00
CA ALA A 251 14.45 -4.36 17.36
C ALA A 251 14.50 -5.88 17.52
N SER A 252 15.69 -6.49 17.53
CA SER A 252 15.91 -7.95 17.52
C SER A 252 16.07 -8.58 18.90
N SER A 253 15.96 -7.80 19.98
CA SER A 253 16.17 -8.27 21.34
C SER A 253 15.29 -9.50 21.68
N PRO A 254 15.90 -10.59 22.22
CA PRO A 254 15.17 -11.77 22.68
C PRO A 254 14.14 -11.48 23.79
N VAL A 255 14.25 -10.34 24.49
CA VAL A 255 13.28 -9.91 25.52
C VAL A 255 11.86 -9.80 24.96
N LYS A 256 11.70 -9.64 23.64
CA LYS A 256 10.39 -9.62 22.98
C LYS A 256 9.69 -10.99 23.00
N ILE A 257 10.42 -12.11 23.07
CA ILE A 257 9.84 -13.47 22.97
C ILE A 257 8.84 -13.78 24.09
N PRO A 258 9.15 -13.58 25.38
CA PRO A 258 8.18 -13.77 26.46
C PRO A 258 6.92 -12.91 26.29
N ILE A 259 7.06 -11.70 25.74
CA ILE A 259 5.94 -10.79 25.49
C ILE A 259 5.06 -11.31 24.36
N ILE A 260 5.65 -11.81 23.28
CA ILE A 260 4.90 -12.47 22.20
C ILE A 260 4.12 -13.67 22.74
N GLN A 261 4.73 -14.48 23.62
CA GLN A 261 4.05 -15.62 24.25
C GLN A 261 2.86 -15.20 25.11
N LYS A 262 2.99 -14.13 25.90
CA LYS A 262 1.87 -13.55 26.66
C LYS A 262 0.72 -13.10 25.73
N LEU A 263 1.05 -12.40 24.64
CA LEU A 263 0.05 -11.96 23.66
C LEU A 263 -0.64 -13.14 22.96
N LEU A 264 0.11 -14.19 22.62
CA LEU A 264 -0.46 -15.42 22.07
C LEU A 264 -1.39 -16.13 23.04
N ALA A 265 -1.06 -16.15 24.33
CA ALA A 265 -1.94 -16.70 25.37
C ALA A 265 -3.21 -15.87 25.55
N ARG A 266 -3.11 -14.54 25.50
CA ARG A 266 -4.27 -13.62 25.54
C ARG A 266 -5.23 -13.84 24.37
N HIS A 267 -4.69 -14.23 23.21
CA HIS A 267 -5.44 -14.47 21.98
C HIS A 267 -5.47 -15.95 21.60
N GLU A 268 -5.57 -16.84 22.58
CA GLU A 268 -5.55 -18.28 22.34
C GLU A 268 -6.63 -18.70 21.33
N GLY A 269 -6.22 -19.47 20.31
CA GLY A 269 -7.10 -19.93 19.23
C GLY A 269 -7.42 -18.88 18.17
N GLU A 270 -6.89 -17.65 18.27
CA GLU A 270 -7.03 -16.64 17.22
C GLU A 270 -5.89 -16.72 16.21
N PRO A 271 -6.18 -16.69 14.89
CA PRO A 271 -5.15 -16.61 13.86
C PRO A 271 -4.28 -15.37 14.06
N THR A 272 -3.01 -15.61 14.38
CA THR A 272 -2.02 -14.61 14.75
C THR A 272 -0.86 -14.60 13.75
N LEU A 273 -0.63 -13.44 13.14
CA LEU A 273 0.48 -13.20 12.23
C LEU A 273 1.59 -12.43 12.93
N ILE A 274 2.81 -12.96 12.95
CA ILE A 274 3.99 -12.30 13.53
C ILE A 274 4.87 -11.79 12.39
N ILE A 275 5.16 -10.49 12.38
CA ILE A 275 5.82 -9.80 11.27
C ILE A 275 7.13 -9.19 11.75
N GLY A 276 8.22 -9.41 11.01
CA GLY A 276 9.52 -8.80 11.29
C GLY A 276 10.36 -8.55 10.03
N GLN A 277 11.38 -7.71 10.18
CA GLN A 277 12.32 -7.37 9.13
C GLN A 277 13.51 -8.33 9.07
N TYR A 278 14.07 -8.71 10.22
CA TYR A 278 15.35 -9.42 10.30
C TYR A 278 15.16 -10.93 10.32
N ILE A 279 15.74 -11.64 9.34
CA ILE A 279 15.57 -13.09 9.19
C ILE A 279 16.09 -13.86 10.42
N ASP A 280 17.22 -13.47 11.00
CA ASP A 280 17.78 -14.12 12.20
C ASP A 280 16.84 -13.99 13.41
N GLN A 281 16.25 -12.80 13.58
CA GLN A 281 15.24 -12.55 14.62
C GLN A 281 14.03 -13.46 14.39
N LEU A 282 13.51 -13.52 13.16
CA LEU A 282 12.34 -14.32 12.82
C LEU A 282 12.59 -15.83 13.03
N ASN A 283 13.79 -16.32 12.71
CA ASN A 283 14.18 -17.70 12.98
C ASN A 283 14.18 -18.00 14.48
N THR A 284 14.72 -17.08 15.29
CA THR A 284 14.76 -17.21 16.74
C THR A 284 13.34 -17.25 17.33
N VAL A 285 12.47 -16.33 16.89
CA VAL A 285 11.07 -16.26 17.30
C VAL A 285 10.29 -17.50 16.85
N ALA A 286 10.41 -17.90 15.58
CA ALA A 286 9.74 -19.09 15.06
C ALA A 286 10.17 -20.36 15.80
N GLY A 287 11.46 -20.51 16.10
CA GLY A 287 11.99 -21.63 16.90
C GLY A 287 11.44 -21.65 18.32
N ALA A 288 11.43 -20.51 19.01
CA ALA A 288 10.92 -20.40 20.38
C ALA A 288 9.41 -20.67 20.48
N LEU A 289 8.65 -20.26 19.46
CA LEU A 289 7.19 -20.45 19.38
C LEU A 289 6.78 -21.77 18.72
N LYS A 290 7.74 -22.51 18.15
CA LYS A 290 7.50 -23.68 17.27
C LYS A 290 6.53 -23.36 16.12
N ALA A 291 6.58 -22.12 15.62
CA ALA A 291 5.71 -21.61 14.58
C ALA A 291 6.36 -21.78 13.19
N LYS A 292 5.54 -21.81 12.13
CA LYS A 292 6.03 -21.84 10.75
C LYS A 292 6.56 -20.46 10.34
N LEU A 293 7.64 -20.43 9.57
CA LEU A 293 8.28 -19.22 9.07
C LEU A 293 8.22 -19.16 7.55
N ILE A 294 7.81 -18.01 7.01
CA ILE A 294 7.89 -17.68 5.58
C ILE A 294 8.87 -16.53 5.40
N THR A 295 9.84 -16.73 4.50
CA THR A 295 10.83 -15.72 4.11
C THR A 295 10.76 -15.45 2.60
N GLY A 296 11.60 -14.54 2.10
CA GLY A 296 11.72 -14.30 0.66
C GLY A 296 12.24 -15.50 -0.12
N GLU A 297 12.95 -16.41 0.54
CA GLU A 297 13.52 -17.63 -0.04
C GLU A 297 12.53 -18.80 -0.04
N THR A 298 11.42 -18.70 0.69
CA THR A 298 10.40 -19.76 0.72
C THR A 298 9.80 -19.93 -0.69
N PRO A 299 9.85 -21.14 -1.28
CA PRO A 299 9.24 -21.45 -2.57
C PRO A 299 7.76 -21.08 -2.64
N VAL A 300 7.27 -20.75 -3.83
CA VAL A 300 5.89 -20.25 -4.04
C VAL A 300 4.84 -21.29 -3.64
N ASP A 301 5.04 -22.54 -4.02
CA ASP A 301 4.19 -23.68 -3.69
C ASP A 301 4.13 -23.94 -2.17
N GLU A 302 5.28 -23.93 -1.50
CA GLU A 302 5.35 -24.07 -0.04
C GLU A 302 4.64 -22.92 0.67
N ARG A 303 4.82 -21.70 0.16
CA ARG A 303 4.19 -20.50 0.70
C ARG A 303 2.67 -20.55 0.58
N GLU A 304 2.15 -20.93 -0.59
CA GLU A 304 0.71 -21.10 -0.82
C GLU A 304 0.12 -22.16 0.11
N ARG A 305 0.82 -23.28 0.31
CA ARG A 305 0.42 -24.32 1.27
C ARG A 305 0.33 -23.79 2.69
N LEU A 306 1.36 -23.09 3.17
CA LEU A 306 1.40 -22.54 4.54
C LEU A 306 0.31 -21.48 4.76
N PHE A 307 0.01 -20.66 3.75
CA PHE A 307 -1.11 -19.72 3.82
C PHE A 307 -2.47 -20.41 3.81
N ALA A 308 -2.65 -21.48 3.03
CA ALA A 308 -3.87 -22.28 3.07
C ALA A 308 -4.07 -22.93 4.44
N GLU A 309 -3.01 -23.52 5.02
CA GLU A 309 -3.02 -24.08 6.38
C GLU A 309 -3.41 -23.05 7.45
N PHE A 310 -2.94 -21.81 7.31
CA PHE A 310 -3.30 -20.73 8.22
C PHE A 310 -4.77 -20.30 8.05
N ARG A 311 -5.26 -20.16 6.81
CA ARG A 311 -6.68 -19.83 6.53
C ARG A 311 -7.65 -20.90 7.03
N GLU A 312 -7.26 -22.16 6.94
CA GLU A 312 -8.06 -23.31 7.40
C GLU A 312 -7.98 -23.52 8.93
N GLY A 313 -7.16 -22.74 9.65
CA GLY A 313 -6.97 -22.89 11.10
C GLY A 313 -6.17 -24.12 11.51
N ARG A 314 -5.46 -24.77 10.57
CA ARG A 314 -4.52 -25.87 10.88
C ARG A 314 -3.26 -25.36 11.59
N ASN A 315 -2.85 -24.13 11.27
CA ASN A 315 -1.79 -23.40 11.97
C ASN A 315 -2.33 -22.03 12.40
N ASN A 316 -2.45 -21.79 13.71
CA ASN A 316 -2.95 -20.50 14.21
C ASN A 316 -1.87 -19.42 14.33
N VAL A 317 -0.59 -19.78 14.26
CA VAL A 317 0.53 -18.83 14.38
C VAL A 317 1.45 -18.97 13.18
N LEU A 318 1.65 -17.86 12.48
CA LEU A 318 2.54 -17.80 11.31
C LEU A 318 3.51 -16.62 11.45
N VAL A 319 4.79 -16.89 11.23
CA VAL A 319 5.85 -15.87 11.23
C VAL A 319 6.20 -15.54 9.79
N VAL A 320 6.21 -14.25 9.44
CA VAL A 320 6.48 -13.78 8.07
C VAL A 320 7.53 -12.68 8.04
N SER A 321 8.41 -12.75 7.05
CA SER A 321 9.38 -11.68 6.80
C SER A 321 8.81 -10.58 5.91
N LYS A 322 9.33 -9.36 6.10
CA LYS A 322 8.96 -8.19 5.29
C LYS A 322 9.06 -8.45 3.77
N VAL A 323 10.03 -9.25 3.31
CA VAL A 323 10.26 -9.53 1.88
C VAL A 323 9.18 -10.45 1.29
N ALA A 324 8.61 -11.36 2.07
CA ALA A 324 7.45 -12.15 1.66
C ALA A 324 6.17 -11.30 1.56
N ASN A 325 6.14 -10.16 2.26
CA ASN A 325 4.99 -9.28 2.44
C ASN A 325 4.68 -8.35 1.25
N PHE A 326 5.64 -8.05 0.36
CA PHE A 326 5.46 -7.06 -0.72
C PHE A 326 4.76 -7.60 -1.97
N SER A 327 4.71 -8.92 -2.12
CA SER A 327 4.39 -9.55 -3.41
C SER A 327 3.15 -10.44 -3.36
N ILE A 328 2.45 -10.57 -2.23
CA ILE A 328 1.38 -11.57 -2.08
C ILE A 328 0.28 -11.09 -1.13
N ASP A 329 -0.94 -11.52 -1.41
CA ASP A 329 -2.13 -11.38 -0.56
C ASP A 329 -1.97 -12.22 0.72
N LEU A 330 -1.66 -11.55 1.83
CA LEU A 330 -1.49 -12.21 3.12
C LEU A 330 -2.84 -12.75 3.61
N PRO A 331 -2.85 -13.88 4.34
CA PRO A 331 -4.09 -14.41 4.86
C PRO A 331 -4.68 -13.47 5.90
N GLU A 332 -6.01 -13.46 5.98
CA GLU A 332 -6.75 -12.71 6.99
C GLU A 332 -6.37 -13.20 8.40
N ALA A 333 -6.00 -12.27 9.27
CA ALA A 333 -5.64 -12.56 10.65
C ALA A 333 -6.51 -11.72 11.61
N SER A 334 -6.75 -12.24 12.81
CA SER A 334 -7.43 -11.48 13.86
C SER A 334 -6.43 -10.69 14.72
N VAL A 335 -5.20 -11.21 14.81
CA VAL A 335 -4.12 -10.59 15.56
C VAL A 335 -2.90 -10.45 14.67
N ALA A 336 -2.29 -9.27 14.68
CA ALA A 336 -0.99 -9.04 14.06
C ALA A 336 -0.01 -8.50 15.09
N ILE A 337 1.18 -9.11 15.19
CA ILE A 337 2.25 -8.71 16.11
C ILE A 337 3.47 -8.30 15.28
N GLN A 338 3.79 -7.02 15.25
CA GLN A 338 4.99 -6.49 14.63
C GLN A 338 6.13 -6.43 15.66
N ILE A 339 7.20 -7.19 15.42
CA ILE A 339 8.34 -7.31 16.33
C ILE A 339 9.54 -6.47 15.90
N SER A 340 9.62 -6.16 14.61
CA SER A 340 10.56 -5.20 14.02
C SER A 340 9.94 -4.58 12.77
N GLY A 341 10.02 -3.25 12.67
CA GLY A 341 9.59 -2.51 11.49
C GLY A 341 10.76 -2.09 10.62
N SER A 342 10.46 -1.38 9.55
CA SER A 342 11.49 -0.74 8.74
C SER A 342 11.38 0.76 8.76
N TYR A 343 12.53 1.44 8.75
CA TYR A 343 12.60 2.88 8.58
C TYR A 343 11.82 3.33 7.33
N GLY A 344 11.11 4.45 7.44
CA GLY A 344 10.39 5.09 6.33
C GLY A 344 8.93 4.64 6.16
N SER A 345 8.65 3.33 6.16
CA SER A 345 7.39 2.72 5.70
C SER A 345 6.20 2.85 6.69
N ARG A 346 6.06 4.00 7.35
CA ARG A 346 5.02 4.33 8.36
C ARG A 346 3.60 4.06 7.84
N GLN A 347 3.42 4.27 6.54
CA GLN A 347 2.12 4.34 5.88
C GLN A 347 1.74 3.03 5.24
N GLU A 348 2.72 2.37 4.61
CA GLU A 348 2.58 1.03 4.08
C GLU A 348 2.23 0.05 5.21
N GLU A 349 2.90 0.15 6.37
CA GLU A 349 2.63 -0.72 7.52
C GLU A 349 1.19 -0.57 8.01
N ALA A 350 0.71 0.64 8.32
CA ALA A 350 -0.68 0.89 8.76
C ALA A 350 -1.73 0.43 7.73
N GLN A 351 -1.49 0.72 6.45
CA GLN A 351 -2.39 0.36 5.35
C GLN A 351 -2.43 -1.15 5.08
N ARG A 352 -1.30 -1.84 5.23
CA ARG A 352 -1.21 -3.30 5.13
C ARG A 352 -1.92 -3.98 6.28
N LEU A 353 -1.77 -3.44 7.49
CA LEU A 353 -2.45 -3.93 8.69
C LEU A 353 -3.96 -3.85 8.53
N GLY A 354 -4.48 -2.76 7.95
CA GLY A 354 -5.89 -2.64 7.61
C GLY A 354 -6.42 -3.66 6.57
N ARG A 355 -5.54 -4.25 5.72
CA ARG A 355 -5.93 -5.35 4.80
C ARG A 355 -5.87 -6.72 5.47
N LEU A 356 -4.88 -6.89 6.34
CA LEU A 356 -4.63 -8.12 7.10
C LEU A 356 -5.71 -8.39 8.14
N LEU A 357 -6.17 -7.33 8.79
CA LEU A 357 -7.02 -7.41 9.95
C LEU A 357 -8.49 -7.34 9.52
N ARG A 358 -9.23 -8.43 9.78
CA ARG A 358 -10.68 -8.46 9.60
C ARG A 358 -11.39 -8.69 10.92
N PRO A 359 -12.56 -8.09 11.13
CA PRO A 359 -13.35 -8.34 12.31
C PRO A 359 -13.90 -9.76 12.20
N LYS A 360 -13.94 -10.47 13.32
CA LYS A 360 -14.53 -11.81 13.30
C LYS A 360 -16.05 -11.71 13.20
N ALA A 361 -16.67 -12.76 12.67
CA ALA A 361 -18.13 -12.90 12.62
C ALA A 361 -18.80 -12.86 14.00
N ASP A 362 -18.02 -13.05 15.07
CA ASP A 362 -18.45 -12.94 16.47
C ASP A 362 -18.40 -11.50 17.04
N GLY A 363 -18.02 -10.52 16.22
CA GLY A 363 -17.97 -9.10 16.60
C GLY A 363 -16.69 -8.65 17.29
N ARG A 364 -15.69 -9.54 17.47
CA ARG A 364 -14.38 -9.14 18.04
C ARG A 364 -13.60 -8.25 17.07
N THR A 365 -13.08 -7.14 17.61
CA THR A 365 -12.20 -6.21 16.90
C THR A 365 -10.84 -6.84 16.66
N ALA A 366 -10.26 -6.59 15.50
CA ALA A 366 -8.91 -7.07 15.22
C ALA A 366 -7.87 -6.31 16.06
N SER A 367 -6.82 -6.99 16.49
CA SER A 367 -5.79 -6.42 17.38
C SER A 367 -4.43 -6.34 16.69
N PHE A 368 -3.85 -5.15 16.70
CA PHE A 368 -2.51 -4.92 16.18
C PHE A 368 -1.56 -4.53 17.29
N TYR A 369 -0.53 -5.33 17.52
CA TYR A 369 0.51 -5.07 18.51
C TYR A 369 1.82 -4.67 17.82
N THR A 370 2.44 -3.61 18.29
CA THR A 370 3.83 -3.29 17.99
C THR A 370 4.67 -3.45 19.25
N LEU A 371 5.73 -4.25 19.19
CA LEU A 371 6.67 -4.40 20.30
C LEU A 371 7.83 -3.41 20.15
N ILE A 372 7.94 -2.46 21.07
CA ILE A 372 8.93 -1.37 21.04
C ILE A 372 9.83 -1.45 22.26
N THR A 373 11.14 -1.37 22.04
CA THR A 373 12.12 -1.29 23.12
C THR A 373 12.31 0.16 23.59
N ARG A 374 12.08 0.39 24.89
CA ARG A 374 12.18 1.72 25.54
C ARG A 374 13.58 2.28 25.48
N ASP A 375 13.67 3.61 25.44
CA ASP A 375 14.92 4.37 25.45
C ASP A 375 15.88 4.02 24.30
N THR A 376 15.31 3.54 23.19
CA THR A 376 16.05 3.24 21.96
C THR A 376 15.50 3.99 20.75
N VAL A 377 16.26 3.93 19.65
CA VAL A 377 15.85 4.43 18.34
C VAL A 377 14.55 3.73 17.85
N ASP A 378 14.21 2.53 18.35
CA ASP A 378 12.93 1.87 18.09
C ASP A 378 11.75 2.74 18.58
N GLN A 379 11.88 3.36 19.76
CA GLN A 379 10.87 4.26 20.33
C GLN A 379 10.73 5.58 19.56
N ASP A 380 11.83 6.16 19.08
CA ASP A 380 11.79 7.36 18.24
C ASP A 380 11.02 7.11 16.93
N PHE A 381 11.16 5.91 16.37
CA PHE A 381 10.40 5.49 15.20
C PHE A 381 8.93 5.22 15.53
N ALA A 382 8.66 4.65 16.69
CA ALA A 382 7.30 4.39 17.15
C ALA A 382 6.49 5.69 17.34
N GLN A 383 7.09 6.77 17.87
CA GLN A 383 6.44 8.09 17.99
C GLN A 383 5.97 8.64 16.65
N ASN A 384 6.75 8.47 15.59
CA ASN A 384 6.37 8.89 14.25
C ASN A 384 5.20 8.08 13.69
N ARG A 385 5.15 6.77 13.98
CA ARG A 385 4.03 5.90 13.62
C ARG A 385 2.78 6.25 14.42
N GLN A 386 2.91 6.51 15.71
CA GLN A 386 1.82 6.95 16.58
C GLN A 386 1.15 8.21 16.01
N ARG A 387 1.94 9.22 15.64
CA ARG A 387 1.41 10.45 15.04
C ARG A 387 0.59 10.15 13.78
N PHE A 388 1.11 9.31 12.90
CA PHE A 388 0.40 8.92 11.67
C PHE A 388 -0.90 8.16 11.96
N LEU A 389 -0.86 7.14 12.82
CA LEU A 389 -2.04 6.36 13.19
C LEU A 389 -3.11 7.24 13.86
N ALA A 390 -2.70 8.17 14.72
CA ALA A 390 -3.60 9.13 15.35
C ALA A 390 -4.21 10.11 14.34
N GLU A 391 -3.44 10.61 13.38
CA GLU A 391 -3.92 11.47 12.28
C GLU A 391 -4.95 10.76 11.40
N GLN A 392 -4.78 9.45 11.15
CA GLN A 392 -5.77 8.63 10.44
C GLN A 392 -6.97 8.23 11.31
N GLY A 393 -6.87 8.45 12.62
CA GLY A 393 -7.94 8.18 13.57
C GLY A 393 -7.99 6.75 14.12
N TYR A 394 -6.90 5.98 14.06
CA TYR A 394 -6.86 4.69 14.73
C TYR A 394 -6.95 4.85 16.26
N ALA A 395 -7.65 3.92 16.92
CA ALA A 395 -7.55 3.75 18.36
C ALA A 395 -6.14 3.25 18.68
N TYR A 396 -5.38 4.07 19.42
CA TYR A 396 -3.98 3.79 19.73
C TYR A 396 -3.75 3.86 21.23
N GLU A 397 -3.31 2.74 21.80
CA GLU A 397 -3.03 2.60 23.22
C GLU A 397 -1.56 2.24 23.44
N ILE A 398 -0.91 2.90 24.40
CA ILE A 398 0.44 2.54 24.83
C ILE A 398 0.28 1.68 26.08
N VAL A 399 0.83 0.47 26.03
CA VAL A 399 0.74 -0.53 27.09
C VAL A 399 2.15 -0.87 27.54
N ASP A 400 2.33 -1.00 28.85
CA ASP A 400 3.56 -1.47 29.43
C ASP A 400 3.63 -3.00 29.40
N ALA A 401 4.77 -3.57 29.00
CA ALA A 401 4.93 -5.03 28.90
C ALA A 401 4.73 -5.78 30.23
N VAL A 402 4.89 -5.08 31.35
CA VAL A 402 4.61 -5.56 32.71
C VAL A 402 3.11 -5.68 32.99
N ASP A 403 2.28 -4.88 32.32
CA ASP A 403 0.82 -4.83 32.49
C ASP A 403 0.07 -5.78 31.54
N LEU A 404 0.80 -6.49 30.66
CA LEU A 404 0.28 -7.49 29.72
C LEU A 404 0.04 -8.87 30.32
#